data_AF-A0A2G8L5X8-F1
#
_entry.id   AF-A0A2G8L5X8-F1
#
_cell.length_a   1.000
_cell.length_b   1.000
_cell.length_c   1.000
_cell.angle_alpha   90.00
_cell.angle_beta   90.00
_cell.angle_gamma   90.00
#
_symmetry.space_group_name_H-M   'P 1'
#
loop_
_entity.id
_entity.type
_entity.pdbx_description
1 polymer ?
#
loop_
_entity_poly.entity_id
_entity_poly.type
_entity_poly.pdbx_seq_one_letter_code
_entity_poly.pdbx_strand_id
1 'polypeptide(L)'
;MEVITFSDYRLIKGFYESCSDAVRKLQCGSVHQEVQDDDKPASHMQGFTIQCLESKLKEVNGECRSTLLRVAELSADDYHKDRALYFACRDDRERFCEKELAGDGRIYKCLEKHKKGK
;
A
#
# COMPACT_ATOMS: atom_id res chain seq x y z
N MET A 1 -16.40 -11.94 9.64
CA MET A 1 -14.93 -11.91 9.75
C MET A 1 -14.43 -11.53 8.37
N GLU A 2 -14.09 -10.26 8.16
CA GLU A 2 -13.49 -9.83 6.90
C GLU A 2 -12.04 -10.30 6.88
N VAL A 3 -11.66 -10.97 5.80
CA VAL A 3 -10.27 -11.41 5.60
C VAL A 3 -9.47 -10.16 5.29
N ILE A 4 -8.37 -9.91 6.02
CA ILE A 4 -7.44 -8.81 5.72
C ILE A 4 -6.80 -9.13 4.37
N THR A 5 -7.16 -8.38 3.32
CA THR A 5 -6.62 -8.57 1.97
C THR A 5 -5.65 -7.44 1.62
N PHE A 6 -4.35 -7.69 1.77
CA PHE A 6 -3.34 -6.80 1.19
C PHE A 6 -3.14 -7.17 -0.27
N SER A 7 -3.09 -6.16 -1.14
CA SER A 7 -2.84 -6.35 -2.57
C SER A 7 -1.48 -7.02 -2.77
N ASP A 8 -1.46 -8.17 -3.45
CA ASP A 8 -0.22 -8.76 -3.96
C ASP A 8 0.20 -7.96 -5.20
N TYR A 9 1.12 -7.02 -5.01
CA TYR A 9 1.54 -6.10 -6.07
C TYR A 9 2.29 -6.80 -7.20
N ARG A 10 2.70 -8.07 -7.03
CA ARG A 10 3.22 -8.91 -8.11
C ARG A 10 2.14 -9.25 -9.15
N LEU A 11 0.88 -9.31 -8.72
CA LEU A 11 -0.26 -9.59 -9.59
C LEU A 11 -0.71 -8.35 -10.38
N ILE A 12 -0.18 -7.17 -10.04
CA ILE A 12 -0.36 -5.98 -10.87
C ILE A 12 0.55 -6.12 -12.08
N LYS A 13 -0.08 -6.47 -13.20
CA LYS A 13 0.58 -6.69 -14.49
C LYS A 13 1.55 -5.55 -14.81
N GLY A 14 2.81 -5.92 -15.07
CA GLY A 14 3.86 -4.98 -15.47
C GLY A 14 4.52 -4.21 -14.34
N PHE A 15 4.15 -4.40 -13.05
CA PHE A 15 4.79 -3.66 -11.95
C PHE A 15 6.30 -3.91 -11.89
N TYR A 16 6.70 -5.18 -11.89
CA TYR A 16 8.12 -5.53 -11.81
C TYR A 16 8.90 -5.06 -13.05
N GLU A 17 8.31 -5.21 -14.24
CA GLU A 17 8.92 -4.80 -15.51
C GLU A 17 9.17 -3.28 -15.53
N SER A 18 8.16 -2.49 -15.16
CA SER A 18 8.26 -1.02 -15.16
C SER A 18 9.19 -0.48 -14.07
N CYS A 19 9.22 -1.10 -12.88
CA CYS A 19 9.86 -0.53 -11.70
C CYS A 19 11.17 -1.21 -11.24
N SER A 20 11.56 -2.36 -11.80
CA SER A 20 12.76 -3.11 -11.35
C SER A 20 14.04 -2.28 -11.31
N ASP A 21 14.27 -1.45 -12.33
CA ASP A 21 15.41 -0.54 -12.38
C ASP A 21 15.39 0.51 -11.27
N ALA A 22 14.21 1.08 -10.98
CA ALA A 22 14.04 2.05 -9.90
C ALA A 22 14.24 1.39 -8.53
N VAL A 23 13.71 0.18 -8.33
CA VAL A 23 13.91 -0.60 -7.10
C VAL A 23 15.41 -0.77 -6.80
N ARG A 24 16.19 -1.16 -7.80
CA ARG A 24 17.65 -1.34 -7.67
C ARG A 24 18.38 -0.01 -7.46
N LYS A 25 18.11 1.01 -8.29
CA LYS A 25 18.81 2.32 -8.23
C LYS A 25 18.51 3.09 -6.95
N LEU A 26 17.27 3.04 -6.49
CA LEU A 26 16.80 3.78 -5.30
C LEU A 26 16.89 2.95 -4.01
N GLN A 27 17.43 1.73 -4.10
CA GLN A 27 17.61 0.81 -2.97
C GLN A 27 16.32 0.55 -2.19
N CYS A 28 15.20 0.37 -2.89
CA CYS A 28 13.88 0.14 -2.29
C CYS A 28 13.60 -1.33 -1.94
N GLY A 29 14.64 -2.14 -1.73
CA GLY A 29 14.52 -3.56 -1.35
C GLY A 29 14.18 -4.46 -2.53
N SER A 30 13.36 -5.49 -2.29
CA SER A 30 12.94 -6.46 -3.31
C SER A 30 11.49 -6.88 -3.11
N VAL A 31 10.76 -6.98 -4.22
CA VAL A 31 9.41 -7.58 -4.28
C VAL A 31 9.43 -9.11 -4.38
N HIS A 32 10.61 -9.72 -4.57
CA HIS A 32 10.79 -11.16 -4.79
C HIS A 32 11.29 -11.93 -3.55
N GLN A 33 11.51 -11.27 -2.41
CA GLN A 33 12.09 -11.98 -1.27
C GLN A 33 11.01 -12.80 -0.55
N GLU A 34 10.93 -14.06 -0.93
CA GLU A 34 10.15 -15.12 -0.29
C GLU A 34 10.83 -15.59 1.01
N VAL A 35 11.18 -14.66 1.91
CA VAL A 35 11.69 -15.09 3.21
C VAL A 35 10.49 -15.65 3.99
N GLN A 36 10.41 -16.98 4.05
CA GLN A 36 9.67 -17.68 5.10
C GLN A 36 10.42 -17.45 6.42
N ASP A 37 10.34 -16.23 6.95
CA ASP A 37 10.46 -16.04 8.38
C ASP A 37 9.02 -16.05 8.91
N ASP A 38 8.70 -17.01 9.79
CA ASP A 38 7.41 -17.07 10.50
C ASP A 38 7.05 -15.73 11.18
N ASP A 39 8.04 -14.86 11.41
CA ASP A 39 7.91 -13.53 12.00
C ASP A 39 7.71 -12.37 11.00
N LYS A 40 7.97 -12.52 9.69
CA LYS A 40 7.81 -11.44 8.69
C LYS A 40 7.32 -11.94 7.32
N PRO A 41 5.99 -11.96 7.08
CA PRO A 41 5.44 -12.36 5.79
C PRO A 41 6.01 -11.53 4.62
N ALA A 42 6.31 -12.17 3.48
CA ALA A 42 6.81 -11.52 2.26
C ALA A 42 5.94 -10.32 1.77
N SER A 43 4.65 -10.28 2.14
CA SER A 43 3.77 -9.11 1.93
C SER A 43 4.28 -7.83 2.59
N HIS A 44 4.98 -7.92 3.74
CA HIS A 44 5.64 -6.77 4.37
C HIS A 44 6.74 -6.19 3.48
N MET A 45 7.48 -7.02 2.76
CA MET A 45 8.60 -6.58 1.93
C MET A 45 8.10 -5.90 0.65
N GLN A 46 7.02 -6.40 0.05
CA GLN A 46 6.40 -5.76 -1.11
C GLN A 46 5.82 -4.38 -0.78
N GLY A 47 5.04 -4.29 0.32
CA GLY A 47 4.48 -3.01 0.76
C GLY A 47 5.56 -1.97 1.06
N PHE A 48 6.69 -2.40 1.64
CA PHE A 48 7.85 -1.53 1.86
C PHE A 48 8.46 -1.02 0.54
N THR A 49 8.62 -1.89 -0.47
CA THR A 49 9.13 -1.48 -1.78
C THR A 49 8.23 -0.45 -2.45
N ILE A 50 6.91 -0.66 -2.43
CA ILE A 50 5.93 0.31 -2.96
C ILE A 50 6.07 1.65 -2.26
N GLN A 51 6.00 1.65 -0.92
CA GLN A 51 6.07 2.87 -0.11
C GLN A 51 7.37 3.65 -0.35
N CYS A 52 8.50 2.93 -0.48
CA CYS A 52 9.79 3.54 -0.79
C CYS A 52 9.77 4.22 -2.17
N LEU A 53 9.26 3.54 -3.20
CA LEU A 53 9.17 4.10 -4.55
C LEU A 53 8.20 5.30 -4.62
N GLU A 54 7.07 5.24 -3.90
CA GLU A 54 6.11 6.34 -3.79
C GLU A 54 6.77 7.60 -3.17
N SER A 55 7.61 7.43 -2.15
CA SER A 55 8.36 8.55 -1.56
C SER A 55 9.36 9.21 -2.53
N LYS A 56 9.74 8.49 -3.59
CA LYS A 56 10.73 8.89 -4.61
C LYS A 56 10.11 8.97 -6.02
N LEU A 57 8.81 9.27 -6.11
CA LEU A 57 8.05 9.25 -7.37
C LEU A 57 8.63 10.14 -8.49
N LYS A 58 9.40 11.18 -8.12
CA LYS A 58 10.08 12.07 -9.07
C LYS A 58 11.32 11.44 -9.69
N GLU A 59 11.93 10.46 -9.03
CA GLU A 59 13.18 9.79 -9.41
C GLU A 59 12.92 8.51 -10.25
N VAL A 60 11.67 8.04 -10.32
CA VAL A 60 11.27 6.91 -11.17
C VAL A 60 10.96 7.35 -12.61
N ASN A 61 11.06 6.42 -13.55
CA ASN A 61 10.68 6.64 -14.95
C ASN A 61 9.14 6.79 -15.11
N GLY A 62 8.69 7.20 -16.29
CA GLY A 62 7.26 7.43 -16.55
C GLY A 62 6.38 6.19 -16.42
N GLU A 63 6.88 5.03 -16.86
CA GLU A 63 6.15 3.76 -16.81
C GLU A 63 5.97 3.29 -15.36
N CYS A 64 7.04 3.26 -14.57
CA CYS A 64 6.98 2.94 -13.14
C CYS A 64 6.08 3.91 -12.39
N ARG A 65 6.15 5.21 -12.70
CA ARG A 65 5.25 6.21 -12.11
C ARG A 65 3.79 5.88 -12.38
N SER A 66 3.44 5.56 -13.63
CA SER A 66 2.07 5.19 -14.00
C SER A 66 1.59 3.96 -13.23
N THR A 67 2.43 2.94 -13.15
CA THR A 67 2.13 1.73 -12.39
C THR A 67 1.98 2.00 -10.89
N LEU A 68 2.84 2.82 -10.29
CA LEU A 68 2.71 3.24 -8.88
C LEU A 68 1.42 4.02 -8.62
N LEU A 69 1.02 4.90 -9.54
CA LEU A 69 -0.26 5.60 -9.42
C LEU A 69 -1.45 4.64 -9.52
N ARG A 70 -1.36 3.61 -10.38
CA ARG A 70 -2.37 2.55 -10.44
C ARG A 70 -2.42 1.72 -9.16
N VAL A 71 -1.27 1.45 -8.55
CA VAL A 71 -1.20 0.79 -7.24
C VAL A 71 -1.91 1.63 -6.18
N ALA A 72 -1.61 2.92 -6.13
CA ALA A 72 -2.22 3.87 -5.19
C ALA A 72 -3.74 3.99 -5.37
N GLU A 73 -4.23 3.98 -6.61
CA GLU A 73 -5.67 3.97 -6.93
C GLU A 73 -6.35 2.71 -6.37
N LEU A 74 -5.75 1.54 -6.60
CA LEU A 74 -6.29 0.26 -6.14
C LEU A 74 -6.24 0.12 -4.61
N SER A 75 -5.24 0.71 -3.95
CA SER A 75 -5.15 0.69 -2.48
C SER A 75 -6.11 1.69 -1.82
N ALA A 76 -6.40 2.83 -2.47
CA ALA A 76 -7.29 3.86 -1.92
C ALA A 76 -8.77 3.46 -1.91
N ASP A 77 -9.16 2.46 -2.70
CA ASP A 77 -10.55 1.98 -2.78
C ASP A 77 -11.07 1.45 -1.44
N ASP A 78 -10.26 0.65 -0.75
CA ASP A 78 -10.61 0.03 0.52
C ASP A 78 -9.43 0.13 1.48
N TYR A 79 -9.67 0.65 2.70
CA TYR A 79 -8.61 0.83 3.69
C TYR A 79 -7.92 -0.49 4.09
N HIS A 80 -8.57 -1.65 3.92
CA HIS A 80 -7.93 -2.96 4.12
C HIS A 80 -6.84 -3.25 3.08
N LYS A 81 -6.95 -2.65 1.88
CA LYS A 81 -6.00 -2.81 0.78
C LYS A 81 -4.80 -1.86 0.92
N ASP A 82 -4.97 -0.74 1.62
CA ASP A 82 -3.87 0.15 2.00
C ASP A 82 -3.24 -0.31 3.31
N ARG A 83 -2.15 -1.06 3.17
CA ARG A 83 -1.40 -1.61 4.30
C ARG A 83 -0.95 -0.53 5.30
N ALA A 84 -0.42 0.58 4.80
CA ALA A 84 0.13 1.63 5.65
C ALA A 84 -0.99 2.31 6.46
N LEU A 85 -2.10 2.64 5.79
CA LEU A 85 -3.28 3.21 6.42
C LEU A 85 -3.93 2.25 7.41
N TYR A 86 -4.07 0.97 7.05
CA TYR A 86 -4.65 -0.05 7.92
C TYR A 86 -3.90 -0.15 9.26
N PHE A 87 -2.57 -0.32 9.21
CA PHE A 87 -1.79 -0.43 10.46
C PHE A 87 -1.73 0.87 11.24
N ALA A 88 -1.77 2.03 10.57
CA ALA A 88 -1.77 3.32 11.23
C ALA A 88 -3.11 3.66 11.88
N CYS A 89 -4.24 3.20 11.32
CA CYS A 89 -5.56 3.72 11.64
C CYS A 89 -6.62 2.67 11.98
N ARG A 90 -6.29 1.37 12.09
CA ARG A 90 -7.29 0.33 12.44
C ARG A 90 -8.04 0.61 13.74
N ASP A 91 -7.34 1.10 14.77
CA ASP A 91 -7.94 1.37 16.07
C ASP A 91 -8.83 2.63 16.00
N ASP A 92 -8.41 3.63 15.22
CA ASP A 92 -9.22 4.82 14.92
C ASP A 92 -10.45 4.47 14.07
N ARG A 93 -10.34 3.49 13.15
CA ARG A 93 -11.47 2.98 12.38
C ARG A 93 -12.50 2.35 13.31
N GLU A 94 -12.08 1.49 14.23
CA GLU A 94 -12.97 0.89 15.23
C GLU A 94 -13.60 1.95 16.14
N ARG A 95 -12.83 2.96 16.54
CA ARG A 95 -13.30 3.98 17.48
C ARG A 95 -14.25 5.02 16.87
N PHE A 96 -13.98 5.44 15.63
CA PHE A 96 -14.66 6.59 15.02
C PHE A 96 -15.54 6.21 13.82
N CYS A 97 -15.23 5.10 13.15
CA CYS A 97 -15.80 4.74 11.86
C CYS A 97 -16.37 3.31 11.83
N GLU A 98 -16.76 2.74 12.99
CA GLU A 98 -17.22 1.33 13.07
C GLU A 98 -18.37 1.02 12.12
N LYS A 99 -19.27 2.00 11.92
CA LYS A 99 -20.51 1.90 11.14
C LYS A 99 -20.32 2.19 9.66
N GLU A 100 -19.16 2.71 9.28
CA GLU A 100 -18.84 2.96 7.89
C GLU A 100 -18.45 1.64 7.22
N LEU A 101 -19.05 1.40 6.05
CA LEU A 101 -18.70 0.26 5.23
C LEU A 101 -17.42 0.55 4.45
N ALA A 102 -16.58 -0.47 4.29
CA ALA A 102 -15.38 -0.41 3.46
C ALA A 102 -15.71 -0.24 1.96
N GLY A 103 -14.73 0.17 1.16
CA GLY A 103 -14.91 0.50 -0.26
C GLY A 103 -15.25 1.98 -0.54
N ASP A 104 -15.03 2.40 -1.78
CA ASP A 104 -15.25 3.77 -2.28
C ASP A 104 -14.53 4.88 -1.47
N GLY A 105 -13.46 4.50 -0.76
CA GLY A 105 -12.70 5.39 0.11
C GLY A 105 -13.50 5.95 1.31
N ARG A 106 -14.62 5.32 1.70
CA ARG A 106 -15.48 5.82 2.79
C ARG A 106 -14.78 5.87 4.14
N ILE A 107 -14.05 4.81 4.49
CA ILE A 107 -13.28 4.74 5.73
C ILE A 107 -12.22 5.84 5.76
N TYR A 108 -11.49 6.06 4.67
CA TYR A 108 -10.50 7.13 4.56
C TYR A 108 -11.15 8.50 4.82
N LYS A 109 -12.26 8.81 4.16
CA LYS A 109 -13.01 10.07 4.34
C LYS A 109 -13.53 10.24 5.78
N CYS A 110 -13.94 9.15 6.42
CA CYS A 110 -14.34 9.18 7.82
C CYS A 110 -13.14 9.50 8.73
N LEU A 111 -12.04 8.74 8.61
CA LEU A 111 -10.82 8.94 9.39
C LEU A 111 -10.25 10.35 9.22
N GLU A 112 -10.28 10.90 8.01
CA GLU A 112 -9.82 12.26 7.72
C GLU A 112 -10.60 13.33 8.49
N LYS A 113 -11.93 13.17 8.65
CA LYS A 113 -12.76 14.07 9.47
C LYS A 113 -12.41 14.01 10.96
N HIS A 114 -11.88 12.88 11.42
CA HIS A 114 -11.50 12.65 12.82
C HIS A 114 -10.00 12.85 13.09
N LYS A 115 -9.22 13.17 12.05
CA LYS A 115 -7.81 13.52 12.16
C LYS A 115 -7.70 14.81 12.96
N LYS A 116 -7.41 14.70 14.26
CA LYS A 116 -7.08 15.88 15.07
C LYS A 116 -5.84 16.51 14.47
N GLY A 117 -5.99 17.78 14.07
CA GLY A 117 -4.97 18.53 13.35
C GLY A 117 -3.64 18.53 14.09
N LYS A 118 -2.56 18.51 13.31
CA LYS A 118 -1.27 19.04 13.77
C LYS A 118 -1.40 20.53 14.05
#